data_AF-A0A5D0TUH3-F1
#
_entry.id   AF-A0A5D0TUH3-F1
#
_cell.length_a   1.000
_cell.length_b   1.000
_cell.length_c   1.000
_cell.angle_alpha   90.00
_cell.angle_beta   90.00
_cell.angle_gamma   90.00
#
_symmetry.space_group_name_H-M   'P 1'
#
loop_
_entity.id
_entity.type
_entity.pdbx_description
1 polymer ?
#
loop_
_entity_poly.entity_id
_entity_poly.type
_entity_poly.pdbx_seq_one_letter_code
_entity_poly.pdbx_strand_id
1 'polypeptide(L)'
;MSGVTAVVERMARREAAVFFLRSREMTPLVARVLRCPTCGAGADDAEEYLRGLPVWGGRPAVTVLPVTEPRPDGGDPALTMLACEALPARAFLLIAEAAYSTVALDVRTRAVAWTTRPPSTEADALHSLDAAERWADALPPQPSDDAVLPISTRLRPDPRQEWQAHRTRLAQHFLTPHCTTHSLLKLNEAYHRLRIRAAADMLEREAQLGY
;
A
#
# COMPACT_ATOMS: atom_id res chain seq x y z
N MET A 1 24.03 8.97 -9.43
CA MET A 1 22.59 9.03 -9.06
C MET A 1 22.51 9.38 -7.58
N SER A 2 21.67 10.34 -7.18
CA SER A 2 21.47 10.62 -5.75
C SER A 2 20.94 9.36 -5.03
N GLY A 3 21.32 9.15 -3.76
CA GLY A 3 20.86 7.98 -3.00
C GLY A 3 19.33 7.83 -2.97
N VAL A 4 18.61 8.96 -2.93
CA VAL A 4 17.15 9.02 -2.96
C VAL A 4 16.57 8.47 -4.26
N THR A 5 17.14 8.79 -5.42
CA THR A 5 16.63 8.29 -6.71
C THR A 5 16.72 6.77 -6.79
N ALA A 6 17.82 6.19 -6.32
CA ALA A 6 18.01 4.73 -6.32
C ALA A 6 17.04 4.03 -5.36
N VAL A 7 16.74 4.65 -4.21
CA VAL A 7 15.71 4.18 -3.27
C VAL A 7 14.33 4.14 -3.93
N VAL A 8 13.90 5.26 -4.52
CA VAL A 8 12.59 5.38 -5.18
C VAL A 8 12.46 4.36 -6.31
N GLU A 9 13.52 4.13 -7.08
CA GLU A 9 13.54 3.12 -8.13
C GLU A 9 13.33 1.70 -7.60
N ARG A 10 13.98 1.32 -6.49
CA ARG A 10 13.76 0.00 -5.85
C ARG A 10 12.33 -0.16 -5.37
N MET A 11 11.80 0.84 -4.67
CA MET A 11 10.41 0.83 -4.18
C MET A 11 9.41 0.71 -5.34
N ALA A 12 9.68 1.40 -6.46
CA ALA A 12 8.85 1.35 -7.66
C ALA A 12 8.89 -0.02 -8.34
N ARG A 13 10.08 -0.65 -8.39
CA ARG A 13 10.25 -2.02 -8.90
C ARG A 13 9.51 -3.06 -8.05
N ARG A 14 9.53 -2.93 -6.72
CA ARG A 14 8.75 -3.80 -5.81
C ARG A 14 7.27 -3.71 -6.11
N GLU A 15 6.71 -2.50 -6.18
CA GLU A 15 5.28 -2.35 -6.49
C GLU A 15 4.95 -2.90 -7.88
N ALA A 16 5.81 -2.68 -8.88
CA ALA A 16 5.64 -3.24 -10.21
C ALA A 16 5.57 -4.77 -10.17
N ALA A 17 6.45 -5.43 -9.40
CA ALA A 17 6.47 -6.89 -9.28
C ALA A 17 5.16 -7.47 -8.69
N VAL A 18 4.49 -6.73 -7.81
CA VAL A 18 3.20 -7.15 -7.23
C VAL A 18 2.11 -7.33 -8.30
N PHE A 19 2.19 -6.62 -9.44
CA PHE A 19 1.24 -6.80 -10.55
C PHE A 19 1.34 -8.18 -11.21
N PHE A 20 2.49 -8.85 -11.09
CA PHE A 20 2.77 -10.15 -11.68
C PHE A 20 2.51 -11.32 -10.72
N LEU A 21 2.08 -11.04 -9.48
CA LEU A 21 1.62 -12.10 -8.59
C LEU A 21 0.42 -12.81 -9.19
N ARG A 22 0.47 -14.14 -9.13
CA ARG A 22 -0.63 -15.00 -9.53
C ARG A 22 -1.78 -14.84 -8.53
N SER A 23 -3.01 -15.02 -9.00
CA SER A 23 -4.17 -14.91 -8.12
C SER A 23 -4.14 -16.05 -7.11
N ARG A 24 -4.30 -15.70 -5.83
CA ARG A 24 -4.67 -16.65 -4.77
C ARG A 24 -6.03 -16.30 -4.20
N GLU A 25 -6.60 -17.28 -3.51
CA GLU A 25 -7.81 -17.08 -2.73
C GLU A 25 -7.56 -16.02 -1.65
N MET A 26 -8.53 -15.12 -1.50
CA MET A 26 -8.45 -14.05 -0.52
C MET A 26 -8.71 -14.61 0.88
N THR A 27 -7.75 -14.40 1.79
CA THR A 27 -7.92 -14.68 3.21
C THR A 27 -8.68 -13.53 3.91
N PRO A 28 -9.47 -13.81 4.97
CA PRO A 28 -9.96 -12.77 5.86
C PRO A 28 -8.82 -11.87 6.37
N LEU A 29 -9.11 -10.59 6.58
CA LEU A 29 -8.14 -9.56 6.96
C LEU A 29 -8.73 -8.66 8.04
N VAL A 30 -7.92 -8.27 9.01
CA VAL A 30 -8.25 -7.19 9.94
C VAL A 30 -7.63 -5.88 9.46
N ALA A 31 -8.46 -4.92 9.03
CA ALA A 31 -8.02 -3.56 8.72
C ALA A 31 -8.01 -2.71 10.00
N ARG A 32 -6.82 -2.42 10.53
CA ARG A 32 -6.60 -1.54 11.67
C ARG A 32 -6.46 -0.10 11.20
N VAL A 33 -7.47 0.71 11.47
CA VAL A 33 -7.60 2.05 10.90
C VAL A 33 -7.06 3.11 11.86
N LEU A 34 -6.07 3.86 11.41
CA LEU A 34 -5.58 5.07 12.05
C LEU A 34 -6.36 6.26 11.51
N ARG A 35 -6.88 7.11 12.41
CA ARG A 35 -7.51 8.37 12.03
C ARG A 35 -6.51 9.24 11.27
N CYS A 36 -6.91 9.76 10.11
CA CYS A 36 -6.00 10.60 9.32
C CYS A 36 -5.78 11.96 10.02
N PRO A 37 -4.54 12.34 10.36
CA PRO A 37 -4.28 13.63 11.01
C PRO A 37 -4.44 14.82 10.06
N THR A 38 -4.47 14.60 8.74
CA THR A 38 -4.59 15.68 7.75
C THR A 38 -6.03 16.02 7.41
N CYS A 39 -6.89 15.03 7.13
CA CYS A 39 -8.28 15.26 6.73
C CYS A 39 -9.31 14.85 7.78
N GLY A 40 -8.90 14.23 8.88
CA GLY A 40 -9.77 13.84 9.99
C GLY A 40 -10.57 12.56 9.78
N ALA A 41 -10.48 11.91 8.61
CA ALA A 41 -11.18 10.66 8.29
C ALA A 41 -10.94 9.58 9.37
N GLY A 42 -11.99 8.85 9.74
CA GLY A 42 -12.02 7.85 10.80
C GLY A 42 -12.39 6.45 10.33
N ALA A 43 -12.62 5.53 11.28
CA ALA A 43 -12.92 4.13 10.99
C ALA A 43 -14.17 3.96 10.10
N ASP A 44 -15.23 4.73 10.37
CA ASP A 44 -16.47 4.73 9.58
C ASP A 44 -16.22 5.06 8.09
N ASP A 45 -15.34 6.03 7.81
CA ASP A 45 -14.98 6.40 6.43
C ASP A 45 -14.26 5.26 5.69
N ALA A 46 -13.38 4.55 6.41
CA ALA A 46 -12.64 3.41 5.88
C ALA A 46 -13.58 2.22 5.64
N GLU A 47 -14.49 1.97 6.57
CA GLU A 47 -15.47 0.89 6.50
C GLU A 47 -16.39 1.04 5.29
N GLU A 48 -16.92 2.24 5.04
CA GLU A 48 -17.73 2.54 3.85
C GLU A 48 -17.01 2.13 2.56
N TYR A 49 -15.72 2.48 2.46
CA TYR A 49 -14.90 2.16 1.29
C TYR A 49 -14.58 0.67 1.17
N LEU A 50 -14.10 0.05 2.26
CA LEU A 50 -13.65 -1.35 2.26
C LEU A 50 -14.82 -2.31 2.01
N ARG A 51 -16.03 -2.00 2.51
CA ARG A 51 -17.26 -2.77 2.20
C ARG A 51 -17.68 -2.64 0.73
N GLY A 52 -17.30 -1.56 0.07
CA GLY A 52 -17.61 -1.28 -1.33
C GLY A 52 -16.62 -1.86 -2.36
N LEU A 53 -15.53 -2.50 -1.92
CA LEU A 53 -14.52 -3.04 -2.82
C LEU A 53 -15.07 -4.24 -3.64
N PRO A 54 -15.11 -4.13 -4.98
CA PRO A 54 -15.43 -5.28 -5.82
C PRO A 54 -14.19 -6.17 -5.88
N VAL A 55 -14.13 -7.18 -5.03
CA VAL A 55 -13.09 -8.21 -5.13
C VAL A 55 -13.65 -9.39 -5.92
N TRP A 56 -12.94 -9.75 -6.98
CA TRP A 56 -13.27 -10.91 -7.81
C TRP A 56 -13.19 -12.17 -6.94
N GLY A 57 -14.30 -12.89 -6.80
CA GLY A 57 -14.40 -14.09 -5.94
C GLY A 57 -15.20 -13.93 -4.64
N GLY A 58 -15.69 -12.73 -4.32
CA GLY A 58 -16.51 -12.45 -3.13
C GLY A 58 -16.06 -11.20 -2.39
N ARG A 59 -16.84 -10.70 -1.43
CA ARG A 59 -16.37 -9.61 -0.56
C ARG A 59 -15.20 -10.15 0.27
N PRO A 60 -14.03 -9.50 0.31
CA PRO A 60 -13.00 -9.90 1.25
C PRO A 60 -13.63 -9.74 2.64
N ALA A 61 -13.52 -10.76 3.49
CA ALA A 61 -13.96 -10.66 4.87
C ALA A 61 -13.00 -9.71 5.59
N VAL A 62 -13.26 -8.41 5.47
CA VAL A 62 -12.46 -7.35 6.10
C VAL A 62 -13.18 -6.89 7.34
N THR A 63 -12.58 -7.17 8.49
CA THR A 63 -13.00 -6.60 9.77
C THR A 63 -12.29 -5.27 9.95
N VAL A 64 -13.05 -4.18 10.03
CA VAL A 64 -12.50 -2.82 10.19
C VAL A 64 -12.54 -2.45 11.66
N LEU A 65 -11.40 -2.11 12.24
CA LEU A 65 -11.27 -1.73 13.65
C LEU A 65 -10.38 -0.50 13.79
N PRO A 66 -10.69 0.45 14.68
CA PRO A 66 -9.73 1.46 15.10
C PRO A 66 -8.43 0.83 15.63
N VAL A 67 -7.28 1.47 15.39
CA VAL A 67 -5.98 1.01 15.96
C VAL A 67 -5.94 0.97 17.50
N THR A 68 -6.85 1.68 18.16
CA THR A 68 -6.99 1.68 19.62
C THR A 68 -7.67 0.43 20.15
N GLU A 69 -8.38 -0.31 19.30
CA GLU A 69 -9.06 -1.53 19.69
C GLU A 69 -8.12 -2.75 19.58
N PRO A 70 -8.27 -3.73 20.49
CA PRO A 70 -7.50 -4.96 20.42
C PRO A 70 -7.87 -5.74 19.15
N ARG A 71 -6.89 -6.43 18.57
CA ARG A 71 -7.13 -7.34 17.46
C ARG A 71 -7.98 -8.52 17.97
N PRO A 72 -9.00 -8.97 17.21
CA PRO A 72 -9.76 -10.15 17.56
C PRO A 72 -8.86 -11.39 17.63
N ASP A 73 -9.20 -12.31 18.53
CA ASP A 73 -8.59 -13.63 18.59
C ASP A 73 -8.92 -14.38 17.28
N GLY A 74 -7.91 -14.93 16.60
CA GLY A 74 -8.14 -15.65 15.34
C GLY A 74 -6.94 -15.74 14.40
N GLY A 75 -5.88 -14.96 14.62
CA GLY A 75 -4.67 -15.03 13.80
C GLY A 75 -4.79 -14.41 12.40
N ASP A 76 -5.97 -13.95 11.98
CA ASP A 76 -6.19 -13.33 10.66
C ASP A 76 -5.21 -12.18 10.39
N PRO A 77 -4.53 -12.12 9.23
CA PRO A 77 -3.55 -11.08 8.94
C PRO A 77 -4.12 -9.68 9.20
N ALA A 78 -3.28 -8.78 9.71
CA ALA A 78 -3.70 -7.40 9.96
C ALA A 78 -2.98 -6.41 9.04
N LEU A 79 -3.74 -5.43 8.57
CA LEU A 79 -3.26 -4.29 7.83
C LEU A 79 -3.55 -3.01 8.60
N THR A 80 -2.52 -2.28 8.98
CA THR A 80 -2.67 -0.93 9.52
C THR A 80 -2.64 0.10 8.40
N MET A 81 -3.71 0.89 8.26
CA MET A 81 -3.86 1.92 7.20
C MET A 81 -4.45 3.22 7.76
N LEU A 82 -4.22 4.34 7.08
CA LEU A 82 -4.97 5.57 7.34
C LEU A 82 -6.40 5.42 6.81
N ALA A 83 -7.37 5.97 7.54
CA ALA A 83 -8.78 5.94 7.16
C ALA A 83 -9.10 6.51 5.77
N CYS A 84 -8.30 7.45 5.30
CA CYS A 84 -8.51 8.12 4.02
C CYS A 84 -7.88 7.38 2.84
N GLU A 85 -7.19 6.26 3.07
CA GLU A 85 -6.53 5.49 2.01
C GLU A 85 -7.52 4.60 1.26
N ALA A 86 -7.41 4.66 -0.07
CA ALA A 86 -7.99 3.69 -0.97
C ALA A 86 -6.89 2.76 -1.50
N LEU A 87 -6.96 1.49 -1.11
CA LEU A 87 -6.00 0.45 -1.49
C LEU A 87 -6.41 -0.21 -2.81
N PRO A 88 -5.48 -0.43 -3.75
CA PRO A 88 -5.77 -1.21 -4.94
C PRO A 88 -5.98 -2.68 -4.56
N ALA A 89 -6.82 -3.41 -5.32
CA ALA A 89 -7.08 -4.85 -5.13
C ALA A 89 -5.79 -5.69 -5.03
N ARG A 90 -4.73 -5.28 -5.75
CA ARG A 90 -3.40 -5.92 -5.73
C ARG A 90 -2.70 -5.87 -4.37
N ALA A 91 -3.01 -4.89 -3.50
CA ALA A 91 -2.49 -4.87 -2.13
C ALA A 91 -2.94 -6.11 -1.36
N PHE A 92 -4.21 -6.48 -1.49
CA PHE A 92 -4.81 -7.62 -0.83
C PHE A 92 -4.23 -8.96 -1.32
N LEU A 93 -3.89 -9.05 -2.61
CA LEU A 93 -3.20 -10.23 -3.15
C LEU A 93 -1.81 -10.42 -2.56
N LEU A 94 -1.02 -9.35 -2.41
CA LEU A 94 0.30 -9.45 -1.76
C LEU A 94 0.16 -9.90 -0.29
N ILE A 95 -0.83 -9.37 0.42
CA ILE A 95 -1.12 -9.79 1.80
C ILE A 95 -1.51 -11.26 1.84
N ALA A 96 -2.37 -11.72 0.93
CA ALA A 96 -2.77 -13.12 0.85
C ALA A 96 -1.58 -14.06 0.57
N GLU A 97 -0.68 -13.68 -0.34
CA GLU A 97 0.55 -14.43 -0.61
C GLU A 97 1.47 -14.52 0.62
N ALA A 98 1.62 -13.43 1.38
CA ALA A 98 2.44 -13.39 2.58
C ALA A 98 1.80 -14.14 3.77
N ALA A 99 0.47 -14.06 3.92
CA ALA A 99 -0.26 -14.74 4.98
C ALA A 99 -0.27 -16.26 4.79
N TYR A 100 -0.15 -16.74 3.55
CA TYR A 100 -0.06 -18.18 3.28
C TYR A 100 1.19 -18.83 3.89
N SER A 101 2.31 -18.11 3.94
CA SER A 101 3.56 -18.58 4.57
C SER A 101 3.63 -18.25 6.06
N THR A 102 2.79 -17.35 6.56
CA THR A 102 2.92 -16.74 7.89
C THR A 102 1.56 -16.53 8.55
N VAL A 103 1.27 -17.31 9.61
CA VAL A 103 -0.03 -17.30 10.31
C VAL A 103 -0.29 -16.00 11.09
N ALA A 104 0.72 -15.18 11.36
CA ALA A 104 0.58 -13.92 12.11
C ALA A 104 1.24 -12.76 11.35
N LEU A 105 0.68 -12.39 10.20
CA LEU A 105 1.15 -11.26 9.40
C LEU A 105 0.56 -9.94 9.94
N ASP A 106 1.42 -9.02 10.33
CA ASP A 106 1.06 -7.62 10.62
C ASP A 106 1.83 -6.71 9.66
N VAL A 107 1.10 -5.97 8.83
CA VAL A 107 1.68 -5.02 7.86
C VAL A 107 1.07 -3.65 8.00
N ARG A 108 1.79 -2.62 7.55
CA ARG A 108 1.28 -1.23 7.50
C ARG A 108 1.43 -0.62 6.12
N THR A 109 0.55 0.30 5.76
CA THR A 109 0.72 1.09 4.53
C THR A 109 1.91 2.04 4.66
N ARG A 110 2.47 2.45 3.51
CA ARG A 110 3.46 3.54 3.47
C ARG A 110 2.94 4.81 4.12
N ALA A 111 1.66 5.12 3.98
CA ALA A 111 1.10 6.35 4.55
C ALA A 111 1.10 6.32 6.08
N VAL A 112 0.77 5.19 6.70
CA VAL A 112 0.90 5.01 8.15
C VAL A 112 2.36 5.14 8.56
N ALA A 113 3.25 4.35 7.94
CA ALA A 113 4.67 4.36 8.28
C ALA A 113 5.31 5.74 8.11
N TRP A 114 4.92 6.48 7.06
CA TRP A 114 5.33 7.85 6.84
C TRP A 114 4.78 8.78 7.91
N THR A 115 3.48 8.69 8.21
CA THR A 115 2.80 9.63 9.13
C THR A 115 3.23 9.45 10.59
N THR A 116 3.56 8.24 11.00
CA THR A 116 3.94 7.92 12.40
C THR A 116 5.45 7.86 12.62
N ARG A 117 6.27 8.19 11.61
CA ARG A 117 7.72 8.15 11.72
C ARG A 117 8.26 9.16 12.74
N PRO A 118 9.36 8.84 13.44
CA PRO A 118 10.07 9.83 14.23
C PRO A 118 10.66 10.94 13.33
N PRO A 119 10.86 12.16 13.87
CA PRO A 119 11.51 13.25 13.14
C PRO A 119 12.87 12.82 12.57
N SER A 120 13.05 13.02 11.27
CA SER A 120 14.23 12.61 10.50
C SER A 120 14.28 13.36 9.18
N THR A 121 15.39 13.25 8.44
CA THR A 121 15.46 13.83 7.09
C THR A 121 14.57 13.05 6.12
N GLU A 122 14.13 13.70 5.03
CA GLU A 122 13.35 13.03 3.98
C GLU A 122 14.11 11.83 3.39
N ALA A 123 15.43 11.96 3.23
CA ALA A 123 16.28 10.88 2.73
C ALA A 123 16.34 9.69 3.68
N ASP A 124 16.53 9.92 4.98
CA ASP A 124 16.58 8.84 5.97
C ASP A 124 15.23 8.11 6.06
N ALA A 125 14.13 8.87 6.08
CA ALA A 125 12.79 8.31 6.08
C ALA A 125 12.53 7.40 4.87
N LEU A 126 13.00 7.79 3.68
CA LEU A 126 12.90 6.97 2.48
C LEU A 126 13.75 5.71 2.55
N HIS A 127 14.96 5.77 3.11
CA HIS A 127 15.80 4.58 3.30
C HIS A 127 15.18 3.61 4.32
N SER A 128 14.58 4.12 5.40
CA SER A 128 13.86 3.29 6.37
C SER A 128 12.65 2.61 5.75
N LEU A 129 11.87 3.32 4.91
CA LEU A 129 10.76 2.70 4.17
C LEU A 129 11.25 1.65 3.17
N ASP A 130 12.31 1.93 2.41
CA ASP A 130 12.92 0.96 1.49
C ASP A 130 13.35 -0.33 2.21
N ALA A 131 13.91 -0.21 3.41
CA ALA A 131 14.29 -1.35 4.23
C ALA A 131 13.07 -2.15 4.70
N ALA A 132 12.04 -1.46 5.21
CA ALA A 132 10.81 -2.08 5.71
C ALA A 132 9.94 -2.71 4.61
N GLU A 133 10.23 -2.46 3.33
CA GLU A 133 9.56 -3.10 2.18
C GLU A 133 10.29 -4.34 1.64
N ARG A 134 11.52 -4.62 2.11
CA ARG A 134 12.37 -5.69 1.54
C ARG A 134 11.81 -7.09 1.69
N TRP A 135 10.89 -7.30 2.62
CA TRP A 135 10.19 -8.59 2.75
C TRP A 135 9.46 -9.03 1.47
N ALA A 136 9.13 -8.08 0.59
CA ALA A 136 8.50 -8.32 -0.70
C ALA A 136 9.49 -8.53 -1.87
N ASP A 137 10.81 -8.53 -1.61
CA ASP A 137 11.82 -8.75 -2.66
C ASP A 137 11.92 -10.22 -3.08
N ALA A 138 11.40 -11.16 -2.29
CA ALA A 138 11.43 -12.59 -2.53
C ALA A 138 10.02 -13.20 -2.66
N LEU A 139 9.93 -14.33 -3.38
CA LEU A 139 8.73 -15.15 -3.47
C LEU A 139 9.03 -16.55 -2.89
N PRO A 140 8.25 -17.04 -1.89
CA PRO A 140 7.17 -16.34 -1.22
C PRO A 140 7.68 -15.15 -0.38
N PRO A 141 6.85 -14.11 -0.16
CA PRO A 141 7.22 -12.98 0.70
C PRO A 141 7.54 -13.41 2.13
N GLN A 142 8.48 -12.72 2.77
CA GLN A 142 8.98 -13.04 4.12
C GLN A 142 8.87 -11.82 5.04
N PRO A 143 7.67 -11.53 5.60
CA PRO A 143 7.40 -10.33 6.38
C PRO A 143 8.30 -10.23 7.63
N SER A 144 8.74 -9.00 7.93
CA SER A 144 9.37 -8.62 9.20
C SER A 144 8.35 -8.01 10.16
N ASP A 145 8.71 -7.87 11.44
CA ASP A 145 7.86 -7.26 12.48
C ASP A 145 7.44 -5.82 12.16
N ASP A 146 8.16 -5.13 11.26
CA ASP A 146 7.95 -3.74 10.88
C ASP A 146 7.48 -3.56 9.42
N ALA A 147 7.03 -4.66 8.79
CA ALA A 147 6.73 -4.77 7.37
C ALA A 147 5.81 -3.66 6.84
N VAL A 148 6.28 -2.96 5.82
CA VAL A 148 5.54 -1.94 5.08
C VAL A 148 5.10 -2.52 3.75
N LEU A 149 3.82 -2.35 3.39
CA LEU A 149 3.33 -2.76 2.07
C LEU A 149 3.94 -1.88 0.98
N PRO A 150 4.61 -2.46 -0.03
CA PRO A 150 5.18 -1.73 -1.15
C PRO A 150 4.11 -1.33 -2.18
N ILE A 151 3.05 -0.66 -1.73
CA ILE A 151 1.88 -0.32 -2.56
C ILE A 151 1.52 1.14 -2.39
N SER A 152 1.44 1.86 -3.51
CA SER A 152 0.86 3.20 -3.57
C SER A 152 -0.65 3.17 -3.32
N THR A 153 -1.13 4.15 -2.57
CA THR A 153 -2.55 4.29 -2.24
C THR A 153 -3.14 5.52 -2.93
N ARG A 154 -4.47 5.59 -2.97
CA ARG A 154 -5.20 6.77 -3.45
C ARG A 154 -5.87 7.46 -2.26
N LEU A 155 -6.27 8.71 -2.43
CA LEU A 155 -7.22 9.29 -1.50
C LEU A 155 -8.60 8.69 -1.79
N ARG A 156 -9.32 8.28 -0.75
CA ARG A 156 -10.69 7.76 -0.89
C ARG A 156 -11.53 8.74 -1.73
N PRO A 157 -12.27 8.26 -2.76
CA PRO A 157 -13.21 9.09 -3.48
C PRO A 157 -14.28 9.61 -2.52
N ASP A 158 -14.58 10.90 -2.59
CA ASP A 158 -15.76 11.46 -1.93
C ASP A 158 -16.88 11.53 -2.97
N PRO A 159 -17.94 10.73 -2.81
CA PRO A 159 -19.02 10.65 -3.80
C PRO A 159 -19.82 11.96 -3.90
N ARG A 160 -19.67 12.89 -2.95
CA ARG A 160 -20.39 14.17 -2.92
C ARG A 160 -19.66 15.30 -3.65
N GLN A 161 -18.47 15.05 -4.19
CA GLN A 161 -17.66 16.07 -4.84
C GLN A 161 -17.81 16.12 -6.35
N GLU A 162 -17.63 17.32 -6.90
CA GLU A 162 -17.58 17.55 -8.34
C GLU A 162 -16.48 16.73 -9.02
N TRP A 163 -16.71 16.36 -10.28
CA TRP A 163 -15.84 15.46 -11.06
C TRP A 163 -14.36 15.88 -11.07
N GLN A 164 -14.06 17.17 -11.10
CA GLN A 164 -12.69 17.68 -11.10
C GLN A 164 -11.94 17.36 -9.79
N ALA A 165 -12.63 17.51 -8.66
CA ALA A 165 -12.10 17.14 -7.35
C ALA A 165 -12.02 15.61 -7.21
N HIS A 166 -13.01 14.88 -7.73
CA HIS A 166 -12.99 13.43 -7.82
C HIS A 166 -11.78 12.89 -8.59
N ARG A 167 -11.49 13.42 -9.78
CA ARG A 167 -10.35 13.00 -10.62
C ARG A 167 -9.01 13.17 -9.91
N THR A 168 -8.83 14.25 -9.16
CA THR A 168 -7.58 14.48 -8.40
C THR A 168 -7.39 13.42 -7.31
N ARG A 169 -8.48 12.92 -6.71
CA ARG A 169 -8.44 11.84 -5.72
C ARG A 169 -8.14 10.46 -6.30
N LEU A 170 -8.38 10.26 -7.59
CA LEU A 170 -8.00 9.03 -8.29
C LEU A 170 -6.48 8.92 -8.52
N ALA A 171 -5.72 10.00 -8.32
CA ALA A 171 -4.27 9.97 -8.40
C ALA A 171 -3.70 9.01 -7.36
N GLN A 172 -2.75 8.18 -7.78
CA GLN A 172 -1.99 7.34 -6.85
C GLN A 172 -0.88 8.17 -6.21
N HIS A 173 -0.68 7.92 -4.92
CA HIS A 173 0.33 8.57 -4.11
C HIS A 173 1.23 7.51 -3.49
N PHE A 174 2.53 7.62 -3.74
CA PHE A 174 3.46 6.57 -3.33
C PHE A 174 3.73 6.56 -1.83
N LEU A 175 3.82 7.71 -1.15
CA LEU A 175 4.09 7.79 0.29
C LEU A 175 2.83 7.98 1.14
N THR A 176 2.01 8.95 0.77
CA THR A 176 0.83 9.35 1.54
C THR A 176 -0.19 9.99 0.60
N PRO A 177 -1.50 9.72 0.78
CA PRO A 177 -2.55 10.34 -0.02
C PRO A 177 -2.60 11.86 0.14
N HIS A 178 -1.98 12.41 1.20
CA HIS A 178 -1.85 13.86 1.42
C HIS A 178 -0.48 14.38 0.99
N CYS A 179 -0.15 14.18 -0.29
CA CYS A 179 1.10 14.62 -0.91
C CYS A 179 1.02 16.11 -1.30
N THR A 180 1.17 17.03 -0.34
CA THR A 180 0.90 18.47 -0.56
C THR A 180 2.13 19.33 -0.80
N THR A 181 3.33 18.88 -0.40
CA THR A 181 4.57 19.66 -0.60
C THR A 181 5.17 19.41 -1.99
N HIS A 182 5.82 20.43 -2.55
CA HIS A 182 6.47 20.34 -3.87
C HIS A 182 7.50 19.21 -4.02
N SER A 183 8.29 18.93 -2.97
CA SER A 183 9.25 17.83 -2.98
C SER A 183 8.57 16.47 -3.13
N LEU A 184 7.53 16.21 -2.33
CA LEU A 184 6.76 14.98 -2.39
C LEU A 184 6.01 14.82 -3.72
N LEU A 185 5.51 15.90 -4.32
CA LEU A 185 4.88 15.87 -5.64
C LEU A 185 5.88 15.41 -6.72
N LYS A 186 7.10 15.97 -6.72
CA LYS A 186 8.18 15.57 -7.63
C LYS A 186 8.60 14.12 -7.42
N LEU A 187 8.72 13.68 -6.16
CA LEU A 187 9.03 12.29 -5.84
C LEU A 187 7.92 11.35 -6.32
N ASN A 188 6.66 11.70 -6.14
CA ASN A 188 5.53 10.93 -6.62
C ASN A 188 5.54 10.79 -8.15
N GLU A 189 5.82 11.87 -8.88
CA GLU A 189 5.95 11.85 -10.33
C GLU A 189 7.11 10.94 -10.78
N ALA A 190 8.28 11.08 -10.15
CA ALA A 190 9.44 10.23 -10.43
C ALA A 190 9.13 8.74 -10.16
N TYR A 191 8.50 8.45 -9.02
CA TYR A 191 8.05 7.11 -8.65
C TYR A 191 7.14 6.49 -9.71
N HIS A 192 6.12 7.21 -10.16
CA HIS A 192 5.17 6.70 -11.16
C HIS A 192 5.86 6.37 -12.48
N ARG A 193 6.74 7.24 -12.97
CA ARG A 193 7.53 6.95 -14.18
C ARG A 193 8.37 5.70 -14.03
N LEU A 194 9.05 5.56 -12.89
CA LEU A 194 9.91 4.39 -12.61
C LEU A 194 9.10 3.10 -12.48
N ARG A 195 7.92 3.15 -11.85
CA ARG A 195 7.03 1.99 -11.68
C ARG A 195 6.48 1.51 -13.02
N ILE A 196 6.03 2.43 -13.87
CA ILE A 196 5.55 2.09 -15.22
C ILE A 196 6.66 1.46 -16.06
N ARG A 197 7.86 2.05 -16.03
CA ARG A 197 9.03 1.49 -16.72
C ARG A 197 9.38 0.09 -16.20
N ALA A 198 9.43 -0.08 -14.89
CA ALA A 198 9.71 -1.37 -14.28
C ALA A 198 8.68 -2.44 -14.69
N ALA A 199 7.40 -2.09 -14.75
CA ALA A 199 6.36 -3.01 -15.22
C ALA A 199 6.54 -3.38 -16.69
N ALA A 200 6.89 -2.43 -17.56
CA ALA A 200 7.19 -2.70 -18.97
C ALA A 200 8.40 -3.64 -19.12
N ASP A 201 9.50 -3.38 -18.41
CA ASP A 201 10.69 -4.23 -18.41
C ASP A 201 10.40 -5.66 -17.90
N MET A 202 9.41 -5.82 -17.01
CA MET A 202 8.96 -7.14 -16.55
C MET A 202 8.10 -7.86 -17.58
N LEU A 203 7.17 -7.16 -18.25
CA LEU A 203 6.37 -7.73 -19.35
C LEU A 203 7.27 -8.25 -20.49
N GLU A 204 8.28 -7.48 -20.88
CA GLU A 204 9.22 -7.89 -21.93
C GLU A 204 9.98 -9.17 -21.56
N ARG A 205 10.37 -9.31 -20.29
CA ARG A 205 11.05 -10.52 -19.79
C ARG A 205 10.13 -11.74 -19.75
N GLU A 206 8.90 -11.59 -19.29
CA GLU A 206 7.91 -12.68 -19.30
C GLU A 206 7.63 -13.16 -20.74
N ALA A 207 7.47 -12.23 -21.69
CA ALA A 207 7.27 -12.56 -23.10
C ALA A 207 8.45 -13.35 -23.71
N GLN A 208 9.69 -13.03 -23.31
CA GLN A 208 10.88 -13.77 -23.74
C GLN A 208 10.95 -15.19 -23.16
N LEU A 209 10.33 -15.43 -22.00
CA LEU A 209 10.28 -16.73 -21.32
C LEU A 209 9.16 -17.65 -21.87
N GLY A 210 8.32 -17.15 -22.78
CA GLY A 210 7.33 -17.96 -23.50
C GLY A 210 6.08 -18.32 -22.70
N TYR A 211 5.74 -17.52 -21.68
CA TYR A 211 4.46 -17.58 -20.98
C TYR A 211 3.37 -16.77 -21.67
#